data_AF-A0A6M4HDK1-F1
#
_entry.id   AF-A0A6M4HDK1-F1
#
_cell.length_a   1.000
_cell.length_b   1.000
_cell.length_c   1.000
_cell.angle_alpha   90.00
_cell.angle_beta   90.00
_cell.angle_gamma   90.00
#
_symmetry.space_group_name_H-M   'P 1'
#
loop_
_entity.id
_entity.type
_entity.pdbx_description
1 polymer ?
#
loop_
_entity_poly.entity_id
_entity_poly.type
_entity_poly.pdbx_seq_one_letter_code
_entity_poly.pdbx_strand_id
1 'polypeptide(L)'
;MIEIRDPQLRLLMLAHLIRQLQEEGARNAPPPAGLSEQQADELRGLTSNELVKLAEMPDPRVAISIDVGSFEHGLRQVDYLGKRSRQLEYFIRHGATSSMLTKLFKISSADVTLKRRLFTGTASSLRRPSMPAHAIREQIQALWFEIRKGKQREPERAEDYEQLHSGFPSQTFATLYAVVHEFDD
;
A
#
# COMPACT_ATOMS: atom_id res chain seq x y z
N MET A 1 -3.03 24.85 4.84
CA MET A 1 -2.06 25.54 3.97
C MET A 1 -0.72 25.54 4.69
N ILE A 2 0.32 24.94 4.09
CA ILE A 2 1.66 24.82 4.68
C ILE A 2 2.58 25.79 3.94
N GLU A 3 3.13 26.77 4.65
CA GLU A 3 4.06 27.76 4.08
C GLU A 3 5.44 27.13 3.83
N ILE A 4 5.97 27.34 2.64
CA ILE A 4 7.32 26.92 2.27
C ILE A 4 8.28 28.08 2.50
N ARG A 5 9.21 27.91 3.44
CA ARG A 5 10.21 28.94 3.78
C ARG A 5 11.56 28.71 3.13
N ASP A 6 11.86 27.47 2.76
CA ASP A 6 13.12 27.10 2.14
C ASP A 6 13.23 27.69 0.71
N PRO A 7 14.24 28.52 0.40
CA PRO A 7 14.37 29.15 -0.91
C PRO A 7 14.51 28.15 -2.07
N GLN A 8 15.12 26.99 -1.84
CA GLN A 8 15.30 25.98 -2.89
C GLN A 8 13.96 25.32 -3.24
N LEU A 9 13.17 24.96 -2.22
CA LEU A 9 11.81 24.46 -2.43
C LEU A 9 10.91 25.52 -3.09
N ARG A 10 11.03 26.79 -2.71
CA ARG A 10 10.31 27.89 -3.35
C ARG A 10 10.67 28.03 -4.82
N LEU A 11 11.95 27.97 -5.16
CA LEU A 11 12.43 27.98 -6.55
C LEU A 11 11.84 26.81 -7.35
N LEU A 12 11.85 25.60 -6.80
CA LEU A 12 11.29 24.43 -7.46
C LEU A 12 9.78 24.57 -7.70
N MET A 13 9.04 25.14 -6.74
CA MET A 13 7.60 25.38 -6.90
C MET A 13 7.30 26.47 -7.94
N LEU A 14 8.05 27.58 -7.93
CA LEU A 14 7.90 28.63 -8.93
C LEU A 14 8.26 28.14 -10.34
N ALA A 15 9.33 27.36 -10.47
CA ALA A 15 9.69 26.72 -11.73
C ALA A 15 8.61 25.73 -12.21
N HIS A 16 8.04 24.95 -11.28
CA HIS A 16 6.93 24.05 -11.59
C HIS A 16 5.69 24.82 -12.06
N LEU A 17 5.36 25.93 -11.41
CA LEU A 17 4.25 26.82 -11.79
C LEU A 17 4.47 27.38 -13.20
N ILE A 18 5.67 27.90 -13.52
CA ILE A 18 5.99 28.40 -14.86
C ILE A 18 5.80 27.32 -15.92
N ARG A 19 6.27 26.10 -15.66
CA ARG A 19 6.07 24.96 -16.58
C ARG A 19 4.58 24.65 -16.78
N GLN A 20 3.78 24.65 -15.71
CA GLN A 20 2.32 24.46 -15.83
C GLN A 20 1.67 25.57 -16.65
N LEU A 21 2.01 26.83 -16.41
CA LEU A 21 1.51 27.97 -17.18
C LEU A 21 1.85 27.88 -18.67
N GLN A 22 3.03 27.35 -19.02
CA GLN A 22 3.42 27.10 -20.41
C GLN A 22 2.57 25.99 -21.05
N GLU A 23 2.34 24.89 -20.33
CA GLU A 23 1.52 23.77 -20.80
C GLU A 23 0.02 24.10 -20.92
N GLU A 24 -0.47 25.00 -20.06
CA GLU A 24 -1.85 25.48 -20.05
C GLU A 24 -2.09 26.59 -21.08
N GLY A 25 -1.13 27.49 -21.25
CA GLY A 25 -1.15 28.52 -22.30
C GLY A 25 -1.18 27.90 -23.71
N ALA A 26 -0.46 26.80 -23.93
CA ALA A 26 -0.54 26.04 -25.18
C ALA A 26 -1.94 25.45 -25.46
N ARG A 27 -2.76 25.29 -24.41
CA ARG A 27 -4.12 24.77 -24.47
C ARG A 27 -5.20 25.85 -24.39
N ASN A 28 -4.82 27.15 -24.44
CA ASN A 28 -5.71 28.29 -24.23
C ASN A 28 -6.53 28.17 -22.93
N ALA A 29 -5.97 27.54 -21.89
CA ALA A 29 -6.62 27.46 -20.59
C ALA A 29 -6.43 28.76 -19.81
N PRO A 30 -7.42 29.21 -19.02
CA PRO A 30 -7.28 30.38 -18.17
C PRO A 30 -6.21 30.14 -17.10
N PRO A 31 -5.55 31.21 -16.60
CA PRO A 31 -4.57 31.08 -15.53
C PRO A 31 -5.18 30.45 -14.27
N PRO A 32 -4.36 29.77 -13.45
CA PRO A 32 -4.81 29.17 -12.20
C PRO A 32 -5.39 30.22 -11.25
N ALA A 33 -6.36 29.81 -10.43
CA ALA A 33 -7.04 30.68 -9.49
C ALA A 33 -6.05 31.41 -8.56
N GLY A 34 -6.15 32.75 -8.51
CA GLY A 34 -5.26 33.60 -7.72
C GLY A 34 -4.17 34.32 -8.50
N LEU A 35 -4.04 34.05 -9.81
CA LEU A 35 -3.15 34.77 -10.73
C LEU A 35 -3.97 35.48 -11.81
N SER A 36 -3.66 36.75 -12.09
CA SER A 36 -4.17 37.43 -13.29
C SER A 36 -3.42 36.96 -14.54
N GLU A 37 -4.02 37.15 -15.72
CA GLU A 37 -3.35 36.85 -17.00
C GLU A 37 -2.02 37.60 -17.14
N GLN A 38 -2.00 38.88 -16.76
CA GLN A 38 -0.78 39.70 -16.78
C GLN A 38 0.31 39.12 -15.86
N GLN A 39 -0.04 38.72 -14.63
CA GLN A 39 0.93 38.14 -13.70
C GLN A 39 1.46 36.79 -14.20
N ALA A 40 0.61 36.00 -14.88
CA ALA A 40 1.03 34.75 -15.50
C ALA A 40 1.97 34.97 -16.69
N ASP A 41 1.74 36.01 -17.51
CA ASP A 41 2.66 36.42 -18.58
C ASP A 41 4.01 36.91 -18.02
N GLU A 42 3.98 37.74 -16.98
CA GLU A 42 5.19 38.25 -16.31
C GLU A 42 6.02 37.09 -15.72
N LEU A 43 5.39 36.14 -15.03
CA LEU A 43 6.06 34.94 -14.51
C LEU A 43 6.68 34.07 -15.61
N ARG A 44 6.00 33.91 -16.76
CA ARG A 44 6.54 33.17 -17.91
C ARG A 44 7.76 33.86 -18.55
N GLY A 45 7.83 35.18 -18.45
CA GLY A 45 8.91 35.99 -19.00
C GLY A 45 10.17 36.06 -18.13
N LEU A 46 10.13 35.58 -16.88
CA LEU A 46 11.27 35.65 -15.97
C LEU A 46 12.46 34.82 -16.47
N THR A 47 13.65 35.41 -16.39
CA THR A 47 14.90 34.68 -16.57
C THR A 47 15.21 33.80 -15.36
N SER A 48 16.08 32.79 -15.53
CA SER A 48 16.50 31.92 -14.42
C SER A 48 17.07 32.70 -13.23
N ASN A 49 17.83 33.77 -13.49
CA ASN A 49 18.41 34.61 -12.43
C ASN A 49 17.34 35.41 -11.68
N GLU A 50 16.32 35.92 -12.38
CA GLU A 50 15.21 36.64 -11.74
C GLU A 50 14.34 35.69 -10.93
N LEU A 51 14.13 34.47 -11.42
CA LEU A 51 13.39 33.44 -10.71
C LEU A 51 14.09 33.03 -9.39
N VAL A 52 15.42 32.87 -9.42
CA VAL A 52 16.22 32.61 -8.20
C VAL A 52 16.07 33.76 -7.20
N LYS A 53 16.20 35.02 -7.66
CA LYS A 53 16.01 36.18 -6.80
C LYS A 53 14.60 36.22 -6.18
N LEU A 54 13.57 35.93 -6.98
CA LEU A 54 12.19 35.89 -6.51
C LEU A 54 11.96 34.81 -5.44
N ALA A 55 12.64 33.67 -5.56
CA ALA A 55 12.56 32.59 -4.57
C ALA A 55 13.24 32.93 -3.24
N GLU A 56 14.28 33.78 -3.27
CA GLU A 56 15.00 34.27 -2.08
C GLU A 56 14.27 35.41 -1.36
N MET A 57 13.43 36.17 -2.06
CA MET A 57 12.68 37.29 -1.48
C MET A 57 11.65 36.82 -0.43
N PRO A 58 11.30 37.62 0.59
CA PRO A 58 10.25 37.25 1.55
C PRO A 58 8.87 37.03 0.89
N ASP A 59 8.59 37.82 -0.14
CA ASP A 59 7.38 37.76 -0.94
C ASP A 59 7.74 37.46 -2.41
N PRO A 60 6.92 36.68 -3.15
CA PRO A 60 5.62 36.14 -2.75
C PRO A 60 5.72 34.91 -1.84
N ARG A 61 4.79 34.79 -0.88
CA ARG A 61 4.67 33.58 -0.05
C ARG A 61 4.23 32.39 -0.91
N VAL A 62 5.00 31.32 -0.85
CA VAL A 62 4.65 30.06 -1.52
C VAL A 62 4.11 29.11 -0.48
N ALA A 63 2.93 28.55 -0.72
CA ALA A 63 2.32 27.61 0.20
C ALA A 63 1.63 26.47 -0.54
N ILE A 64 1.62 25.30 0.09
CA ILE A 64 0.94 24.11 -0.43
C ILE A 64 -0.43 24.03 0.25
N SER A 65 -1.47 23.85 -0.55
CA SER A 65 -2.78 23.41 -0.09
C SER A 65 -2.93 21.93 -0.41
N ILE A 66 -3.25 21.13 0.60
CA ILE A 66 -3.50 19.70 0.44
C ILE A 66 -4.99 19.51 0.68
N ASP A 67 -5.67 18.89 -0.28
CA ASP A 67 -7.04 18.43 -0.08
C ASP A 67 -7.04 17.27 0.93
N VAL A 68 -7.70 17.48 2.07
CA VAL A 68 -7.68 16.54 3.20
C VAL A 68 -8.32 15.21 2.82
N GLY A 69 -9.39 15.23 2.01
CA GLY A 69 -10.11 14.02 1.61
C GLY A 69 -9.25 13.08 0.78
N SER A 70 -8.59 13.59 -0.27
CA SER A 70 -7.66 12.82 -1.09
C SER A 70 -6.41 12.41 -0.33
N PHE A 71 -5.92 13.25 0.59
CA PHE A 71 -4.77 12.91 1.43
C PHE A 71 -5.06 11.74 2.38
N GLU A 72 -6.20 11.77 3.08
CA GLU A 72 -6.65 10.64 3.91
C GLU A 72 -6.83 9.37 3.08
N HIS A 73 -7.43 9.50 1.89
CA HIS A 73 -7.59 8.36 0.99
C HIS A 73 -6.23 7.77 0.60
N GLY A 74 -5.26 8.61 0.25
CA GLY A 74 -3.90 8.19 -0.06
C GLY A 74 -3.21 7.50 1.10
N LEU A 75 -3.33 8.03 2.32
CA LEU A 75 -2.78 7.40 3.53
C LEU A 75 -3.41 6.03 3.80
N ARG A 76 -4.73 5.89 3.63
CA ARG A 76 -5.41 4.58 3.78
C ARG A 76 -4.94 3.57 2.74
N GLN A 77 -4.70 3.99 1.50
CA GLN A 77 -4.14 3.10 0.48
C GLN A 77 -2.73 2.64 0.84
N VAL A 78 -1.87 3.54 1.32
CA VAL A 78 -0.51 3.20 1.76
C VAL A 78 -0.54 2.23 2.94
N ASP A 79 -1.40 2.47 3.94
CA ASP A 79 -1.55 1.56 5.07
C ASP A 79 -2.12 0.21 4.66
N TYR A 80 -3.07 0.18 3.71
CA TYR A 80 -3.58 -1.06 3.14
C TYR A 80 -2.48 -1.87 2.45
N LEU A 81 -1.65 -1.23 1.63
CA LEU A 81 -0.51 -1.88 0.98
C LEU A 81 0.53 -2.37 2.00
N GLY A 82 0.82 -1.56 3.02
CA GLY A 82 1.72 -1.93 4.10
C GLY A 82 1.20 -3.12 4.92
N LYS A 83 -0.08 -3.07 5.32
CA LYS A 83 -0.76 -4.17 6.02
C LYS A 83 -0.71 -5.45 5.19
N ARG A 84 -1.12 -5.40 3.91
CA ARG A 84 -1.15 -6.58 3.04
C ARG A 84 0.24 -7.18 2.83
N SER A 85 1.28 -6.34 2.70
CA SER A 85 2.67 -6.82 2.61
C SER A 85 3.13 -7.50 3.90
N ARG A 86 2.83 -6.91 5.07
CA ARG A 86 3.14 -7.50 6.39
C ARG A 86 2.42 -8.82 6.61
N GLN A 87 1.13 -8.91 6.27
CA GLN A 87 0.38 -10.17 6.34
C GLN A 87 0.99 -11.22 5.42
N LEU A 88 1.33 -10.86 4.17
CA LEU A 88 1.96 -11.81 3.24
C LEU A 88 3.30 -12.34 3.76
N GLU A 89 4.14 -11.47 4.33
CA GLU A 89 5.39 -11.87 4.98
C GLU A 89 5.13 -12.80 6.17
N TYR A 90 4.15 -12.47 7.03
CA TYR A 90 3.75 -13.29 8.16
C TYR A 90 3.36 -14.71 7.73
N PHE A 91 2.51 -14.84 6.70
CA PHE A 91 2.10 -16.15 6.17
C PHE A 91 3.28 -16.95 5.60
N ILE A 92 4.17 -16.28 4.88
CA ILE A 92 5.36 -16.93 4.31
C ILE A 92 6.26 -17.46 5.43
N ARG A 93 6.54 -16.66 6.46
CA ARG A 93 7.39 -17.05 7.60
C ARG A 93 6.79 -18.19 8.42
N HIS A 94 5.47 -18.25 8.52
CA HIS A 94 4.75 -19.29 9.28
C HIS A 94 4.29 -20.47 8.39
N GLY A 95 4.95 -20.67 7.25
CA GLY A 95 4.84 -21.90 6.47
C GLY A 95 3.54 -22.06 5.68
N ALA A 96 2.91 -20.97 5.24
CA ALA A 96 1.80 -21.05 4.28
C ALA A 96 2.25 -21.72 2.98
N THR A 97 1.34 -22.44 2.29
CA THR A 97 1.63 -23.06 0.98
C THR A 97 1.49 -22.04 -0.16
N SER A 98 2.10 -22.31 -1.31
CA SER A 98 1.98 -21.41 -2.46
C SER A 98 0.54 -21.32 -2.99
N SER A 99 -0.22 -22.42 -2.97
CA SER A 99 -1.63 -22.42 -3.36
C SER A 99 -2.48 -21.52 -2.45
N MET A 100 -2.25 -21.59 -1.13
CA MET A 100 -2.93 -20.74 -0.16
C MET A 100 -2.61 -19.26 -0.40
N LEU A 101 -1.33 -18.93 -0.62
CA LEU A 101 -0.91 -17.55 -0.89
C LEU A 101 -1.52 -17.00 -2.18
N THR A 102 -1.56 -17.79 -3.26
CA THR A 102 -2.22 -17.42 -4.51
C THR A 102 -3.73 -17.21 -4.31
N LYS A 103 -4.40 -18.09 -3.54
CA LYS A 103 -5.84 -18.03 -3.27
C LYS A 103 -6.22 -16.77 -2.47
N LEU A 104 -5.51 -16.49 -1.39
CA LEU A 104 -5.83 -15.43 -0.42
C LEU A 104 -5.29 -14.06 -0.85
N PHE A 105 -4.06 -13.99 -1.36
CA PHE A 105 -3.41 -12.73 -1.70
C PHE A 105 -3.53 -12.36 -3.18
N LYS A 106 -4.11 -13.23 -4.02
CA LYS A 106 -4.30 -12.99 -5.47
C LYS A 106 -3.00 -12.63 -6.19
N ILE A 107 -1.90 -13.28 -5.80
CA ILE A 107 -0.57 -13.11 -6.38
C ILE A 107 -0.17 -14.32 -7.22
N SER A 108 0.67 -14.11 -8.24
CA SER A 108 1.11 -15.20 -9.11
C SER A 108 2.05 -16.17 -8.37
N SER A 109 2.11 -17.42 -8.82
CA SER A 109 3.05 -18.42 -8.27
C SER A 109 4.52 -18.00 -8.41
N ALA A 110 4.84 -17.25 -9.47
CA ALA A 110 6.17 -16.67 -9.68
C ALA A 110 6.49 -15.61 -8.61
N ASP A 111 5.54 -14.72 -8.33
CA ASP A 111 5.68 -13.69 -7.28
C ASP A 111 5.80 -14.32 -5.89
N VAL A 112 5.04 -15.38 -5.61
CA VAL A 112 5.16 -16.14 -4.37
C VAL A 112 6.58 -16.67 -4.19
N THR A 113 7.15 -17.26 -5.25
CA THR A 113 8.51 -17.83 -5.21
C THR A 113 9.55 -16.75 -4.97
N LEU A 114 9.44 -15.60 -5.65
CA LEU A 114 10.33 -14.47 -5.45
C LEU A 114 10.24 -13.94 -4.02
N LYS A 115 9.02 -13.71 -3.51
CA LYS A 115 8.79 -13.19 -2.16
C LYS A 115 9.27 -14.15 -1.07
N ARG A 116 9.12 -15.46 -1.26
CA ARG A 116 9.73 -16.46 -0.36
C ARG A 116 11.25 -16.32 -0.30
N ARG A 117 11.91 -16.22 -1.46
CA ARG A 117 13.37 -16.02 -1.50
C ARG A 117 13.79 -14.75 -0.75
N LEU A 118 13.02 -13.67 -0.91
CA LEU A 118 13.27 -12.41 -0.23
C LEU A 118 13.07 -12.49 1.29
N PHE A 119 12.00 -13.13 1.76
CA PHE A 119 11.65 -13.14 3.19
C PHE A 119 12.29 -14.27 4.01
N THR A 120 12.57 -15.42 3.40
CA THR A 120 13.07 -16.63 4.09
C THR A 120 14.39 -17.18 3.53
N GLY A 121 14.92 -16.59 2.45
CA GLY A 121 16.11 -17.10 1.76
C GLY A 121 15.82 -18.29 0.82
N THR A 122 16.88 -18.96 0.35
CA THR A 122 16.81 -20.05 -0.65
C THR A 122 16.45 -21.43 -0.07
N ALA A 123 16.37 -21.57 1.25
CA ALA A 123 16.10 -22.83 1.92
C ALA A 123 14.66 -22.89 2.43
N SER A 124 13.71 -23.24 1.56
CA SER A 124 12.36 -23.59 2.01
C SER A 124 11.76 -24.66 1.10
N SER A 125 12.24 -25.90 1.23
CA SER A 125 11.45 -27.04 0.81
C SER A 125 10.30 -27.23 1.81
N LEU A 126 9.15 -26.62 1.50
CA LEU A 126 7.91 -26.88 2.24
C LEU A 126 7.49 -28.32 1.97
N ARG A 127 7.82 -29.23 2.89
CA ARG A 127 7.19 -30.55 2.91
C ARG A 127 5.73 -30.37 3.35
N ARG A 128 4.84 -31.21 2.82
CA ARG A 128 3.44 -31.28 3.28
C ARG A 128 3.48 -31.56 4.79
N PRO A 129 2.93 -30.68 5.65
CA PRO A 129 2.96 -30.89 7.09
C PRO A 129 2.26 -32.20 7.44
N SER A 130 2.75 -32.90 8.47
CA SER A 130 1.99 -34.00 9.06
C SER A 130 0.71 -33.43 9.66
N MET A 131 -0.41 -34.15 9.49
CA MET A 131 -1.65 -33.80 10.16
C MET A 131 -1.46 -33.88 11.68
N PRO A 132 -1.99 -32.91 12.45
CA PRO A 132 -1.91 -32.93 13.90
C PRO A 132 -2.85 -34.01 14.47
N ALA A 133 -2.69 -34.32 15.76
CA ALA A 133 -3.53 -35.28 16.45
C ALA A 133 -5.03 -34.91 16.35
N HIS A 134 -5.90 -35.91 16.33
CA HIS A 134 -7.35 -35.73 16.11
C HIS A 134 -7.99 -34.69 17.06
N ALA A 135 -7.66 -34.73 18.36
CA ALA A 135 -8.16 -33.76 19.34
C ALA A 135 -7.79 -32.30 18.98
N ILE A 136 -6.61 -32.06 18.41
CA ILE A 136 -6.19 -30.72 17.96
C ILE A 136 -6.94 -30.33 16.68
N ARG A 137 -7.21 -31.29 15.79
CA ARG A 137 -7.99 -31.04 14.57
C ARG A 137 -9.41 -30.58 14.87
N GLU A 138 -10.07 -31.24 15.82
CA GLU A 138 -11.42 -30.84 16.27
C GLU A 138 -11.43 -29.42 16.85
N GLN A 139 -10.43 -29.07 17.67
CA GLN A 139 -10.32 -27.72 18.23
C GLN A 139 -10.10 -26.65 17.14
N ILE A 140 -9.25 -26.95 16.15
CA ILE A 140 -9.03 -26.06 14.99
C ILE A 140 -10.33 -25.87 14.22
N GLN A 141 -11.07 -26.95 13.93
CA GLN A 141 -12.33 -26.89 13.20
C GLN A 141 -13.42 -26.13 13.98
N ALA A 142 -13.51 -26.34 15.30
CA ALA A 142 -14.43 -25.60 16.15
C ALA A 142 -14.13 -24.09 16.16
N LEU A 143 -12.85 -23.71 16.31
CA LEU A 143 -12.46 -22.31 16.27
C LEU A 143 -12.71 -21.70 14.88
N TRP A 144 -12.41 -22.43 13.80
CA TRP A 144 -12.70 -21.98 12.44
C TRP A 144 -14.19 -21.73 12.22
N PHE A 145 -15.05 -22.63 12.69
CA PHE A 145 -16.50 -22.46 12.61
C PHE A 145 -16.94 -21.18 13.32
N GLU A 146 -16.43 -20.89 14.52
CA GLU A 146 -16.76 -19.66 15.24
C GLU A 146 -16.21 -18.40 14.55
N ILE A 147 -14.99 -18.43 14.01
CA ILE A 147 -14.42 -17.32 13.23
C ILE A 147 -15.30 -16.99 12.02
N ARG A 148 -15.81 -18.02 11.34
CA ARG A 148 -16.59 -17.92 10.09
C ARG A 148 -18.10 -17.87 10.30
N LYS A 149 -18.55 -17.85 11.56
CA LYS A 149 -19.96 -17.78 11.92
C LYS A 149 -20.61 -16.52 11.35
N GLY A 150 -21.68 -16.71 10.58
CA GLY A 150 -22.41 -15.61 9.93
C GLY A 150 -21.81 -15.12 8.62
N LYS A 151 -20.63 -15.61 8.21
CA LYS A 151 -19.98 -15.29 6.92
C LYS A 151 -19.65 -16.52 6.09
N GLN A 152 -20.35 -17.63 6.28
CA GLN A 152 -20.03 -18.91 5.63
C GLN A 152 -20.06 -18.83 4.09
N ARG A 153 -20.89 -17.95 3.52
CA ARG A 153 -21.03 -17.74 2.07
C ARG A 153 -20.00 -16.78 1.48
N GLU A 154 -19.28 -16.03 2.30
CA GLU A 154 -18.24 -15.12 1.83
C GLU A 154 -16.96 -15.88 1.46
N PRO A 155 -16.11 -15.36 0.55
CA PRO A 155 -14.79 -15.95 0.34
C PRO A 155 -13.94 -15.88 1.63
N GLU A 156 -13.08 -16.86 1.81
CA GLU A 156 -12.08 -16.88 2.90
C GLU A 156 -11.10 -15.74 2.73
N ARG A 157 -10.77 -15.08 3.85
CA ARG A 157 -9.83 -13.95 3.87
C ARG A 157 -8.58 -14.30 4.66
N ALA A 158 -7.48 -13.56 4.41
CA ALA A 158 -6.25 -13.75 5.16
C ALA A 158 -6.47 -13.53 6.67
N GLU A 159 -7.30 -12.55 7.04
CA GLU A 159 -7.64 -12.26 8.43
C GLU A 159 -8.27 -13.45 9.17
N ASP A 160 -9.07 -14.27 8.47
CA ASP A 160 -9.71 -15.45 9.05
C ASP A 160 -8.64 -16.46 9.53
N TYR A 161 -7.60 -16.66 8.71
CA TYR A 161 -6.49 -17.55 9.04
C TYR A 161 -5.53 -16.94 10.05
N GLU A 162 -5.31 -15.63 10.07
CA GLU A 162 -4.50 -14.98 11.11
C GLU A 162 -5.14 -15.16 12.48
N GLN A 163 -6.46 -15.00 12.56
CA GLN A 163 -7.20 -15.24 13.79
C GLN A 163 -7.10 -16.71 14.19
N LEU A 164 -7.22 -17.65 13.25
CA LEU A 164 -7.04 -19.08 13.53
C LEU A 164 -5.63 -19.40 14.03
N HIS A 165 -4.60 -18.85 13.38
CA HIS A 165 -3.20 -19.04 13.76
C HIS A 165 -2.88 -18.41 15.12
N SER A 166 -3.55 -17.32 15.51
CA SER A 166 -3.41 -16.75 16.86
C SER A 166 -3.84 -17.71 17.97
N GLY A 167 -4.82 -18.59 17.71
CA GLY A 167 -5.24 -19.65 18.64
C GLY A 167 -4.31 -20.88 18.62
N PHE A 168 -3.53 -21.07 17.55
CA PHE A 168 -2.64 -22.21 17.37
C PHE A 168 -1.27 -21.78 16.81
N PRO A 169 -0.49 -20.94 17.54
CA PRO A 169 0.73 -20.32 17.01
C PRO A 169 1.86 -21.32 16.74
N SER A 170 1.77 -22.54 17.28
CA SER A 170 2.71 -23.63 17.02
C SER A 170 2.42 -24.38 15.71
N GLN A 171 1.25 -24.17 15.10
CA GLN A 171 0.84 -24.83 13.86
C GLN A 171 1.15 -23.93 12.66
N THR A 172 1.66 -24.51 11.58
CA THR A 172 1.91 -23.74 10.35
C THR A 172 0.59 -23.44 9.63
N PHE A 173 0.58 -22.36 8.84
CA PHE A 173 -0.58 -22.05 7.98
C PHE A 173 -0.93 -23.18 7.01
N ALA A 174 0.07 -23.92 6.51
CA ALA A 174 -0.18 -25.11 5.70
C ALA A 174 -0.95 -26.20 6.47
N THR A 175 -0.66 -26.38 7.76
CA THR A 175 -1.35 -27.35 8.62
C THR A 175 -2.77 -26.91 8.90
N LEU A 176 -2.96 -25.63 9.27
CA LEU A 176 -4.28 -25.05 9.50
C LEU A 176 -5.16 -25.14 8.25
N TYR A 177 -4.61 -24.81 7.09
CA TYR A 177 -5.30 -24.92 5.81
C TYR A 177 -5.70 -26.36 5.49
N ALA A 178 -4.83 -27.34 5.76
CA ALA A 178 -5.12 -28.75 5.53
C ALA A 178 -6.22 -29.30 6.47
N VAL A 179 -6.28 -28.84 7.72
CA VAL A 179 -7.30 -29.27 8.69
C VAL A 179 -8.67 -28.63 8.40
N VAL A 180 -8.68 -27.37 7.97
CA VAL A 180 -9.91 -26.67 7.57
C VAL A 180 -10.53 -27.31 6.33
N HIS A 181 -9.71 -27.72 5.38
CA HIS A 181 -10.14 -28.37 4.13
C HIS A 181 -10.02 -29.89 4.18
N GLU A 182 -10.06 -30.51 5.37
CA GLU A 182 -9.92 -31.96 5.50
C GLU A 182 -11.05 -32.73 4.77
N PHE A 183 -12.22 -32.10 4.63
CA PHE A 183 -13.43 -32.69 4.05
C PHE A 183 -13.89 -32.01 2.75
N ASP A 184 -13.05 -31.14 2.18
CA ASP A 184 -13.32 -30.53 0.88
C ASP A 184 -12.79 -31.46 -0.21
N ASP A 185 -13.69 -32.17 -0.90
CA ASP A 185 -13.39 -33.02 -2.07
C ASP A 185 -13.01 -32.20 -3.32
#